data_AF-A0A946LE29-F1
#
_entry.id   AF-A0A946LE29-F1
#
_cell.length_a   1.000
_cell.length_b   1.000
_cell.length_c   1.000
_cell.angle_alpha   90.00
_cell.angle_beta   90.00
_cell.angle_gamma   90.00
#
_symmetry.space_group_name_H-M   'P 1'
#
loop_
_entity.id
_entity.type
_entity.pdbx_description
1 polymer ?
#
loop_
_entity_poly.entity_id
_entity_poly.type
_entity_poly.pdbx_seq_one_letter_code
_entity_poly.pdbx_strand_id
1 'polypeptide(L)'
;MIKKITLAIIFVATILVAGCNQATSISEPVQTHTARPTSTFISPTVTPTRTPFPTPKTQAYPFPTQTPDPTAVAIFNDWNSKHLLINPNYNPMYIPAHTKISPDRSWIAASLLDDYTIHVAEIDGNKVWELTCDVFDKRGCLGVGILRWSKDSQYLYYIPITFGERTFGHYETSSLARLNVHTGHSEKLLNDTYEEISFYEFEISPDSNLLAYADGVHPKKVFVVDLKSKKENIIDLAFEPDFITHVIWQDNAHLLLNMGYRQSRLIIQLNIKTGEQRTIISDDTNFYIIKDIVDEKIIFVNRLIPSWKGSFTGNEYIYIDIDSGEVTYIPTIIPEQ
;
A
#
# COMPACT_ATOMS: atom_id res chain seq x y z
N MET A 1 -56.55 -23.61 -28.41
CA MET A 1 -56.34 -22.79 -27.19
C MET A 1 -55.00 -22.04 -27.20
N ILE A 2 -53.93 -22.60 -27.78
CA ILE A 2 -52.58 -21.99 -27.84
C ILE A 2 -52.50 -20.68 -28.66
N LYS A 3 -53.29 -20.52 -29.74
CA LYS A 3 -53.22 -19.32 -30.61
C LYS A 3 -53.72 -18.01 -29.97
N LYS A 4 -54.50 -18.06 -28.89
CA LYS A 4 -55.01 -16.84 -28.22
C LYS A 4 -54.02 -16.26 -27.19
N ILE A 5 -53.11 -17.09 -26.67
CA ILE A 5 -52.12 -16.67 -25.67
C ILE A 5 -50.94 -15.96 -26.35
N THR A 6 -50.53 -16.41 -27.54
CA THR A 6 -49.43 -15.79 -28.30
C THR A 6 -49.74 -14.35 -28.73
N LEU A 7 -51.00 -14.05 -29.06
CA LEU A 7 -51.40 -12.70 -29.48
C LEU A 7 -51.38 -11.71 -28.30
N ALA A 8 -51.73 -12.16 -27.09
CA ALA A 8 -51.72 -11.33 -25.89
C ALA A 8 -50.29 -10.96 -25.46
N ILE A 9 -49.33 -11.90 -25.58
CA ILE A 9 -47.93 -11.65 -25.23
C ILE A 9 -47.28 -10.65 -26.19
N ILE A 10 -47.57 -10.75 -27.49
CA ILE A 10 -47.05 -9.81 -28.49
C ILE A 10 -47.61 -8.40 -28.27
N PHE A 11 -48.88 -8.27 -27.90
CA PHE A 11 -49.51 -6.97 -27.65
C PHE A 11 -48.99 -6.27 -26.37
N VAL A 12 -48.67 -7.03 -25.32
CA VAL A 12 -48.06 -6.49 -24.09
C VAL A 12 -46.61 -6.06 -24.35
N ALA A 13 -45.86 -6.82 -25.16
CA ALA A 13 -44.49 -6.47 -25.53
C ALA A 13 -44.41 -5.18 -26.37
N THR A 14 -45.35 -4.93 -27.29
CA THR A 14 -45.36 -3.68 -28.08
C THR A 14 -45.77 -2.45 -27.28
N ILE A 15 -46.60 -2.57 -26.24
CA ILE A 15 -46.94 -1.44 -25.36
C ILE A 15 -45.74 -1.04 -24.48
N LEU A 16 -44.91 -2.01 -24.06
CA LEU A 16 -43.72 -1.75 -23.25
C LEU A 16 -42.61 -1.01 -24.03
N VAL A 17 -42.50 -1.19 -25.35
CA VAL A 17 -41.46 -0.53 -26.17
C VAL A 17 -41.85 0.91 -26.57
N ALA A 18 -43.14 1.27 -26.54
CA ALA A 18 -43.59 2.63 -26.89
C ALA A 18 -43.53 3.64 -25.72
N GLY A 19 -43.19 3.20 -24.50
CA GLY A 19 -43.28 4.03 -23.28
C GLY A 19 -42.01 4.75 -22.82
N CYS A 20 -40.85 4.57 -23.47
CA CYS A 20 -39.57 5.06 -22.93
C CYS A 20 -38.97 6.33 -23.56
N ASN A 21 -39.70 7.07 -24.41
CA ASN A 21 -39.18 8.29 -25.04
C ASN A 21 -39.97 9.55 -24.65
N GLN A 22 -40.04 9.87 -23.35
CA GLN A 22 -40.33 11.24 -22.90
C GLN A 22 -39.11 11.78 -22.14
N ALA A 23 -38.20 12.38 -22.90
CA ALA A 23 -37.19 13.27 -22.35
C ALA A 23 -37.89 14.52 -21.81
N THR A 24 -37.98 14.62 -20.49
CA THR A 24 -38.42 15.85 -19.81
C THR A 24 -37.31 16.89 -19.96
N SER A 25 -37.52 17.90 -20.80
CA SER A 25 -36.66 19.07 -20.87
C SER A 25 -36.88 19.92 -19.62
N ILE A 26 -35.99 19.77 -18.64
CA ILE A 26 -35.89 20.66 -17.49
C ILE A 26 -35.20 21.93 -17.97
N SER A 27 -35.93 23.05 -17.97
CA SER A 27 -35.37 24.38 -18.25
C SER A 27 -34.37 24.76 -17.16
N GLU A 28 -33.17 25.15 -17.56
CA GLU A 28 -32.15 25.70 -16.66
C GLU A 28 -32.67 26.97 -15.95
N PRO A 29 -32.44 27.12 -14.64
CA PRO A 29 -32.70 28.37 -13.96
C PRO A 29 -31.72 29.44 -14.43
N VAL A 30 -32.25 30.56 -14.91
CA VAL A 30 -31.53 31.79 -15.22
C VAL A 30 -30.73 32.23 -13.99
N GLN A 31 -29.41 32.09 -14.04
CA GLN A 31 -28.52 32.67 -13.03
C GLN A 31 -28.39 34.19 -13.29
N THR A 32 -28.98 34.97 -12.40
CA THR A 32 -28.75 36.41 -12.30
C THR A 32 -27.36 36.63 -11.70
N HIS A 33 -26.39 37.05 -12.52
CA HIS A 33 -25.08 37.48 -12.02
C HIS A 33 -25.20 38.85 -11.34
N THR A 34 -25.21 38.85 -10.01
CA THR A 34 -25.00 40.07 -9.22
C THR A 34 -23.49 40.34 -9.15
N ALA A 35 -23.05 41.46 -9.72
CA ALA A 35 -21.65 41.90 -9.69
C ALA A 35 -21.19 42.12 -8.23
N ARG A 36 -20.10 41.43 -7.85
CA ARG A 36 -19.43 41.59 -6.56
C ARG A 36 -18.33 42.66 -6.70
N PRO A 37 -18.17 43.60 -5.75
CA PRO A 37 -17.13 44.62 -5.84
C PRO A 37 -15.73 44.01 -5.74
N THR A 38 -14.89 44.36 -6.71
CA THR A 38 -13.46 44.05 -6.75
C THR A 38 -12.73 44.85 -5.67
N SER A 39 -12.17 44.16 -4.68
CA SER A 39 -11.21 44.76 -3.75
C SER A 39 -9.82 44.71 -4.39
N THR A 40 -9.32 45.86 -4.82
CA THR A 40 -7.93 46.05 -5.22
C THR A 40 -7.06 46.13 -3.97
N PHE A 41 -6.50 45.00 -3.56
CA PHE A 41 -5.39 44.98 -2.61
C PHE A 41 -4.09 45.17 -3.40
N ILE A 42 -3.48 46.34 -3.27
CA ILE A 42 -2.12 46.60 -3.76
C ILE A 42 -1.19 45.95 -2.75
N SER A 43 -0.56 44.83 -3.13
CA SER A 43 0.46 44.19 -2.30
C SER A 43 1.79 44.93 -2.49
N PRO A 44 2.48 45.37 -1.42
CA PRO A 44 3.79 45.98 -1.56
C PRO A 44 4.79 44.95 -2.09
N THR A 45 5.44 45.27 -3.21
CA THR A 45 6.57 44.52 -3.75
C THR A 45 7.76 44.69 -2.81
N VAL A 46 7.90 43.78 -1.84
CA VAL A 46 9.14 43.62 -1.10
C VAL A 46 9.99 42.63 -1.87
N THR A 47 11.10 43.09 -2.45
CA THR A 47 12.10 42.21 -3.05
C THR A 47 12.74 41.40 -1.92
N PRO A 48 12.60 40.07 -1.86
CA PRO A 48 13.29 39.29 -0.85
C PRO A 48 14.76 39.19 -1.26
N THR A 49 15.61 39.99 -0.61
CA THR A 49 17.06 39.70 -0.58
C THR A 49 17.22 38.39 0.18
N ARG A 50 17.28 37.26 -0.55
CA ARG A 50 17.61 35.96 0.01
C ARG A 50 19.03 36.03 0.55
N THR A 51 19.17 36.18 1.86
CA THR A 51 20.40 35.77 2.55
C THR A 51 20.56 34.27 2.29
N PRO A 52 21.69 33.81 1.72
CA PRO A 52 21.91 32.39 1.50
C PRO A 52 21.79 31.67 2.85
N PHE A 53 20.85 30.71 2.92
CA PHE A 53 20.80 29.79 4.05
C PHE A 53 22.15 29.07 4.12
N PRO A 54 22.76 28.95 5.31
CA PRO A 54 23.96 28.14 5.46
C PRO A 54 23.62 26.73 4.97
N THR A 55 24.35 26.26 3.96
CA THR A 55 24.31 24.88 3.51
C THR A 55 24.47 24.00 4.75
N PRO A 56 23.53 23.09 5.06
CA PRO A 56 23.73 22.13 6.12
C PRO A 56 25.01 21.38 5.79
N LYS A 57 26.06 21.57 6.58
CA LYS A 57 27.21 20.67 6.53
C LYS A 57 26.67 19.33 7.03
N THR A 58 26.42 18.41 6.10
CA THR A 58 26.16 17.01 6.40
C THR A 58 27.41 16.44 7.06
N GLN A 59 27.51 16.63 8.37
CA GLN A 59 28.50 15.95 9.18
C GLN A 59 28.00 14.51 9.24
N ALA A 60 28.61 13.62 8.45
CA ALA A 60 28.38 12.20 8.57
C ALA A 60 28.70 11.82 10.02
N TYR A 61 27.66 11.54 10.81
CA TYR A 61 27.86 10.93 12.10
C TYR A 61 28.45 9.54 11.81
N PRO A 62 29.61 9.18 12.38
CA PRO A 62 30.05 7.80 12.31
C PRO A 62 28.95 6.97 12.95
N PHE A 63 28.31 6.09 12.16
CA PHE A 63 27.42 5.08 12.70
C PHE A 63 28.17 4.39 13.84
N PRO A 64 27.63 4.35 15.07
CA PRO A 64 28.25 3.55 16.11
C PRO A 64 28.23 2.12 15.59
N THR A 65 29.40 1.60 15.27
CA THR A 65 29.59 0.18 14.98
C THR A 65 29.49 -0.52 16.33
N GLN A 66 28.28 -0.58 16.89
CA GLN A 66 28.01 -1.49 17.98
C GLN A 66 28.15 -2.87 17.36
N THR A 67 29.28 -3.51 17.64
CA THR A 67 29.45 -4.94 17.42
C THR A 67 28.26 -5.61 18.13
N PRO A 68 27.38 -6.33 17.41
CA PRO A 68 26.21 -6.94 18.00
C PRO A 68 26.63 -7.78 19.22
N ASP A 69 25.87 -7.68 20.32
CA ASP A 69 26.10 -8.53 21.48
C ASP A 69 26.04 -10.00 21.01
N PRO A 70 27.11 -10.80 21.21
CA PRO A 70 27.11 -12.21 20.85
C PRO A 70 25.92 -12.99 21.44
N THR A 71 25.37 -12.52 22.56
CA THR A 71 24.19 -13.07 23.24
C THR A 71 22.90 -12.75 22.49
N ALA A 72 22.75 -11.53 21.98
CA ALA A 72 21.63 -11.11 21.13
C ALA A 72 21.62 -11.90 19.82
N VAL A 73 22.79 -12.05 19.18
CA VAL A 73 22.94 -12.88 17.98
C VAL A 73 22.63 -14.34 18.28
N ALA A 74 22.98 -14.85 19.46
CA ALA A 74 22.65 -16.20 19.87
C ALA A 74 21.15 -16.39 20.17
N ILE A 75 20.46 -15.42 20.77
CA ILE A 75 19.01 -15.45 21.01
C ILE A 75 18.25 -15.31 19.69
N PHE A 76 18.68 -14.40 18.80
CA PHE A 76 18.13 -14.28 17.46
C PHE A 76 18.34 -15.55 16.65
N ASN A 77 19.53 -16.15 16.69
CA ASN A 77 19.82 -17.42 16.03
C ASN A 77 19.11 -18.60 16.70
N ASP A 78 18.88 -18.57 18.00
CA ASP A 78 18.11 -19.57 18.75
C ASP A 78 16.63 -19.46 18.41
N TRP A 79 16.07 -18.26 18.34
CA TRP A 79 14.71 -17.98 17.86
C TRP A 79 14.55 -18.33 16.38
N ASN A 80 15.49 -17.95 15.51
CA ASN A 80 15.60 -18.44 14.13
C ASN A 80 15.68 -19.98 14.09
N SER A 81 16.49 -20.60 14.94
CA SER A 81 16.65 -22.05 14.91
C SER A 81 15.45 -22.79 15.49
N LYS A 82 14.70 -22.19 16.42
CA LYS A 82 13.53 -22.80 17.06
C LYS A 82 12.23 -22.52 16.30
N HIS A 83 12.15 -21.43 15.55
CA HIS A 83 10.92 -20.99 14.88
C HIS A 83 11.07 -20.81 13.36
N LEU A 84 12.31 -20.67 12.83
CA LEU A 84 12.62 -20.73 11.39
C LEU A 84 13.23 -22.07 10.95
N LEU A 85 13.47 -23.04 11.85
CA LEU A 85 13.45 -24.46 11.47
C LEU A 85 11.99 -24.89 11.26
N ILE A 86 11.44 -24.36 10.16
CA ILE A 86 10.32 -24.90 9.43
C ILE A 86 10.59 -26.40 9.31
N ASN A 87 9.68 -27.21 9.83
CA ASN A 87 9.62 -28.64 9.59
C ASN A 87 10.07 -28.93 8.15
N PRO A 88 11.14 -29.72 7.90
CA PRO A 88 11.64 -29.96 6.54
C PRO A 88 10.62 -30.65 5.62
N ASN A 89 9.48 -31.08 6.15
CA ASN A 89 8.32 -31.58 5.39
C ASN A 89 7.32 -30.47 4.99
N TYR A 90 7.52 -29.22 5.41
CA TYR A 90 6.71 -28.08 4.98
C TYR A 90 7.25 -27.51 3.67
N ASN A 91 6.34 -27.36 2.71
CA ASN A 91 6.63 -26.84 1.38
C ASN A 91 7.25 -25.43 1.50
N PRO A 92 8.44 -25.16 0.93
CA PRO A 92 9.12 -23.85 0.98
C PRO A 92 8.31 -22.70 0.34
N MET A 93 7.14 -22.98 -0.22
CA MET A 93 6.13 -21.97 -0.57
C MET A 93 5.49 -21.29 0.66
N TYR A 94 5.77 -21.77 1.89
CA TYR A 94 5.26 -21.25 3.18
C TYR A 94 6.38 -20.78 4.14
N ILE A 95 7.49 -20.23 3.63
CA ILE A 95 8.38 -19.39 4.45
C ILE A 95 7.50 -18.31 5.13
N PRO A 96 7.67 -17.96 6.43
CA PRO A 96 6.80 -17.01 7.13
C PRO A 96 6.78 -15.69 6.36
N ALA A 97 5.70 -15.48 5.59
CA ALA A 97 5.63 -14.51 4.50
C ALA A 97 5.67 -13.05 4.97
N HIS A 98 5.71 -12.81 6.28
CA HIS A 98 5.63 -11.48 6.87
C HIS A 98 6.60 -11.33 8.06
N THR A 99 7.89 -11.51 7.81
CA THR A 99 8.93 -11.01 8.72
C THR A 99 9.42 -9.63 8.23
N LYS A 100 9.56 -8.68 9.15
CA LYS A 100 10.04 -7.32 8.87
C LYS A 100 10.95 -6.84 9.98
N ILE A 101 12.13 -6.35 9.60
CA ILE A 101 13.08 -5.71 10.52
C ILE A 101 12.82 -4.20 10.49
N SER A 102 12.88 -3.54 11.65
CA SER A 102 12.74 -2.09 11.74
C SER A 102 13.89 -1.36 11.01
N PRO A 103 13.69 -0.12 10.54
CA PRO A 103 14.75 0.64 9.86
C PRO A 103 16.04 0.79 10.66
N ASP A 104 15.93 0.98 11.98
CA ASP A 104 17.08 1.08 12.90
C ASP A 104 17.69 -0.29 13.25
N ARG A 105 17.06 -1.38 12.82
CA ARG A 105 17.41 -2.77 13.13
C ARG A 105 17.42 -3.09 14.63
N SER A 106 16.66 -2.34 15.43
CA SER A 106 16.47 -2.65 16.86
C SER A 106 15.34 -3.64 17.09
N TRP A 107 14.41 -3.79 16.13
CA TRP A 107 13.23 -4.63 16.25
C TRP A 107 13.03 -5.57 15.07
N ILE A 108 12.38 -6.70 15.34
CA ILE A 108 11.85 -7.61 14.34
C ILE A 108 10.37 -7.88 14.64
N ALA A 109 9.56 -7.88 13.58
CA ALA A 109 8.17 -8.30 13.64
C ALA A 109 7.97 -9.53 12.75
N ALA A 110 7.19 -10.49 13.22
CA ALA A 110 6.86 -11.70 12.50
C ALA A 110 5.39 -12.05 12.70
N SER A 111 4.68 -12.31 11.61
CA SER A 111 3.35 -12.94 11.65
C SER A 111 3.53 -14.46 11.56
N LEU A 112 2.98 -15.19 12.53
CA LEU A 112 2.96 -16.64 12.51
C LEU A 112 1.55 -17.11 12.13
N LEU A 113 1.45 -17.86 11.04
CA LEU A 113 0.16 -18.34 10.53
C LEU A 113 -0.48 -19.41 11.43
N ASP A 114 0.34 -20.16 12.18
CA ASP A 114 -0.12 -21.30 12.96
C ASP A 114 -0.81 -20.89 14.27
N ASP A 115 -0.43 -19.75 14.86
CA ASP A 115 -0.99 -19.24 16.12
C ASP A 115 -1.83 -17.96 15.94
N TYR A 116 -1.89 -17.42 14.71
CA TYR A 116 -2.59 -16.19 14.36
C TYR A 116 -2.15 -14.96 15.17
N THR A 117 -0.89 -14.93 15.62
CA THR A 117 -0.32 -13.83 16.40
C THR A 117 0.76 -13.07 15.61
N ILE A 118 1.00 -11.83 16.03
CA ILE A 118 2.21 -11.10 15.66
C ILE A 118 3.16 -11.11 16.84
N HIS A 119 4.38 -11.55 16.60
CA HIS A 119 5.48 -11.40 17.54
C HIS A 119 6.30 -10.18 17.14
N VAL A 120 6.53 -9.28 18.10
CA VAL A 120 7.40 -8.12 17.91
C VAL A 120 8.46 -8.14 18.99
N ALA A 121 9.69 -8.41 18.62
CA ALA A 121 10.80 -8.57 19.54
C ALA A 121 11.88 -7.52 19.27
N GLU A 122 12.48 -7.02 20.34
CA GLU A 122 13.76 -6.33 20.27
C GLU A 122 14.83 -7.35 19.83
N ILE A 123 15.77 -6.97 18.96
CA ILE A 123 16.75 -7.93 18.39
C ILE A 123 17.63 -8.54 19.47
N ASP A 124 17.85 -7.84 20.58
CA ASP A 124 18.57 -8.37 21.73
C ASP A 124 17.76 -9.33 22.62
N GLY A 125 16.46 -9.48 22.33
CA GLY A 125 15.54 -10.35 23.06
C GLY A 125 15.07 -9.80 24.40
N ASN A 126 15.46 -8.58 24.79
CA ASN A 126 15.11 -8.01 26.09
C ASN A 126 13.62 -7.66 26.21
N LYS A 127 12.95 -7.44 25.08
CA LYS A 127 11.53 -7.11 25.04
C LYS A 127 10.82 -7.85 23.92
N VAL A 128 9.66 -8.41 24.25
CA VAL A 128 8.79 -9.10 23.29
C VAL A 128 7.34 -8.70 23.53
N TRP A 129 6.65 -8.40 22.45
CA TRP A 129 5.21 -8.20 22.41
C TRP A 129 4.59 -9.32 21.60
N GLU A 130 3.56 -9.95 22.17
CA GLU A 130 2.68 -10.85 21.47
C GLU A 130 1.36 -10.12 21.24
N LEU A 131 1.02 -9.90 19.97
CA LEU A 131 -0.21 -9.24 19.59
C LEU A 131 -1.22 -10.30 19.14
N THR A 132 -2.29 -10.45 19.92
CA THR A 132 -3.47 -11.21 19.55
C THR A 132 -4.54 -10.28 18.99
N CYS A 133 -5.35 -10.77 18.06
CA CYS A 133 -6.37 -9.93 17.43
C CYS A 133 -7.64 -9.76 18.28
N ASP A 134 -7.75 -10.42 19.44
CA ASP A 134 -8.88 -10.29 20.37
C ASP A 134 -9.09 -8.83 20.82
N VAL A 135 -8.03 -8.02 20.76
CA VAL A 135 -8.07 -6.59 21.06
C VAL A 135 -8.87 -5.80 20.00
N PHE A 136 -8.99 -6.31 18.77
CA PHE A 136 -9.54 -5.59 17.62
C PHE A 136 -10.84 -6.17 17.10
N ASP A 137 -11.01 -7.49 17.12
CA ASP A 137 -12.25 -8.13 16.67
C ASP A 137 -12.58 -9.35 17.54
N LYS A 138 -13.77 -9.32 18.14
CA LYS A 138 -14.30 -10.41 18.97
C LYS A 138 -14.67 -11.66 18.14
N ARG A 139 -14.73 -11.54 16.81
CA ARG A 139 -15.08 -12.63 15.89
C ARG A 139 -13.93 -13.62 15.65
N GLY A 140 -12.72 -13.31 16.13
CA GLY A 140 -11.54 -14.13 15.99
C GLY A 140 -10.70 -13.77 14.76
N CYS A 141 -9.41 -14.07 14.86
CA CYS A 141 -8.41 -13.77 13.83
C CYS A 141 -8.08 -14.98 12.97
N LEU A 142 -7.78 -14.69 11.70
CA LEU A 142 -7.14 -15.60 10.76
C LEU A 142 -5.65 -15.30 10.57
N GLY A 143 -5.10 -14.41 11.39
CA GLY A 143 -3.69 -14.02 11.38
C GLY A 143 -3.53 -12.58 10.99
N VAL A 144 -2.32 -12.20 10.60
CA VAL A 144 -2.00 -10.82 10.24
C VAL A 144 -1.37 -10.78 8.87
N GLY A 145 -1.88 -9.88 8.04
CA GLY A 145 -1.46 -9.72 6.66
C GLY A 145 -0.21 -8.87 6.57
N ILE A 146 -0.40 -7.56 6.50
CA ILE A 146 0.67 -6.65 6.08
C ILE A 146 1.31 -6.00 7.30
N LEU A 147 2.63 -6.08 7.38
CA LEU A 147 3.45 -5.39 8.39
C LEU A 147 4.25 -4.25 7.74
N ARG A 148 4.23 -3.08 8.36
CA ARG A 148 5.01 -1.90 7.94
C ARG A 148 5.59 -1.18 9.14
N TRP A 149 6.89 -0.91 9.10
CA TRP A 149 7.56 -0.11 10.12
C TRP A 149 7.46 1.37 9.79
N SER A 150 7.20 2.18 10.82
CA SER A 150 7.53 3.61 10.77
C SER A 150 9.01 3.81 10.45
N LYS A 151 9.35 4.91 9.77
CA LYS A 151 10.74 5.25 9.43
C LYS A 151 11.60 5.51 10.67
N ASP A 152 11.02 5.99 11.76
CA ASP A 152 11.69 6.25 13.04
C ASP A 152 11.77 5.01 13.95
N SER A 153 11.29 3.85 13.47
CA SER A 153 11.28 2.58 14.20
C SER A 153 10.50 2.59 15.52
N GLN A 154 9.66 3.60 15.77
CA GLN A 154 8.90 3.72 17.01
C GLN A 154 7.57 2.94 16.97
N TYR A 155 7.06 2.73 15.76
CA TYR A 155 5.77 2.13 15.50
C TYR A 155 5.82 1.01 14.47
N LEU A 156 5.06 -0.04 14.74
CA LEU A 156 4.69 -1.07 13.76
C LEU A 156 3.23 -0.89 13.38
N TYR A 157 2.97 -0.75 12.10
CA TYR A 157 1.65 -0.72 11.51
C TYR A 157 1.31 -2.11 10.99
N TYR A 158 0.08 -2.54 11.23
CA TYR A 158 -0.35 -3.87 10.83
C TYR A 158 -1.84 -3.94 10.55
N ILE A 159 -2.22 -4.91 9.74
CA ILE A 159 -3.61 -5.21 9.40
C ILE A 159 -3.94 -6.61 9.92
N PRO A 160 -4.75 -6.75 10.98
CA PRO A 160 -5.29 -8.04 11.36
C PRO A 160 -6.21 -8.56 10.26
N ILE A 161 -6.09 -9.84 9.95
CA ILE A 161 -6.98 -10.57 9.06
C ILE A 161 -8.07 -11.16 9.92
N THR A 162 -9.30 -10.67 9.76
CA THR A 162 -10.47 -11.14 10.50
C THR A 162 -11.35 -12.02 9.61
N PHE A 163 -12.13 -12.92 10.21
CA PHE A 163 -13.18 -13.61 9.48
C PHE A 163 -14.22 -12.58 9.00
N GLY A 164 -14.38 -12.46 7.67
CA GLY A 164 -15.50 -11.73 7.08
C GLY A 164 -16.78 -12.57 7.11
N GLU A 165 -17.94 -11.90 7.02
CA GLU A 165 -19.23 -12.59 6.91
C GLU A 165 -19.42 -13.31 5.56
N ARG A 166 -18.56 -13.00 4.57
CA ARG A 166 -18.61 -13.56 3.22
C ARG A 166 -17.81 -14.86 3.13
N THR A 167 -18.53 -15.94 2.86
CA THR A 167 -18.02 -17.30 2.56
C THR A 167 -16.81 -17.33 1.64
N PHE A 168 -15.80 -18.14 2.02
CA PHE A 168 -14.66 -18.63 1.21
C PHE A 168 -14.07 -17.65 0.18
N GLY A 169 -13.00 -16.94 0.58
CA GLY A 169 -12.08 -16.28 -0.36
C GLY A 169 -12.04 -14.75 -0.31
N HIS A 170 -12.93 -14.12 0.46
CA HIS A 170 -12.91 -12.67 0.71
C HIS A 170 -12.65 -12.41 2.18
N TYR A 171 -11.38 -12.18 2.53
CA TYR A 171 -11.01 -11.73 3.87
C TYR A 171 -11.40 -10.25 4.00
N GLU A 172 -12.29 -9.93 4.93
CA GLU A 172 -12.57 -8.54 5.29
C GLU A 172 -11.42 -8.05 6.18
N THR A 173 -10.51 -7.26 5.61
CA THR A 173 -9.44 -6.59 6.34
C THR A 173 -9.93 -5.20 6.73
N SER A 174 -10.68 -5.07 7.82
CA SER A 174 -11.38 -3.80 8.11
C SER A 174 -10.64 -2.86 9.06
N SER A 175 -9.40 -3.18 9.47
CA SER A 175 -8.69 -2.33 10.42
C SER A 175 -7.19 -2.22 10.13
N LEU A 176 -6.70 -0.98 10.13
CA LEU A 176 -5.29 -0.67 10.27
C LEU A 176 -5.03 -0.34 11.74
N ALA A 177 -4.07 -1.04 12.34
CA ALA A 177 -3.64 -0.81 13.71
C ALA A 177 -2.18 -0.35 13.76
N ARG A 178 -1.82 0.25 14.89
CA ARG A 178 -0.48 0.73 15.18
C ARG A 178 -0.07 0.32 16.58
N LEU A 179 1.04 -0.41 16.68
CA LEU A 179 1.74 -0.72 17.92
C LEU A 179 2.84 0.32 18.16
N ASN A 180 2.90 0.90 19.36
CA ASN A 180 4.11 1.54 19.87
C ASN A 180 5.03 0.47 20.49
N VAL A 181 6.20 0.23 19.90
CA VAL A 181 7.07 -0.89 20.32
C VAL A 181 7.78 -0.65 21.64
N HIS A 182 7.83 0.59 22.12
CA HIS A 182 8.44 0.88 23.42
C HIS A 182 7.49 0.62 24.57
N THR A 183 6.21 0.91 24.38
CA THR A 183 5.17 0.81 25.42
C THR A 183 4.31 -0.45 25.31
N GLY A 184 4.30 -1.13 24.17
CA GLY A 184 3.41 -2.26 23.89
C GLY A 184 1.95 -1.84 23.65
N HIS A 185 1.67 -0.54 23.66
CA HIS A 185 0.32 -0.05 23.43
C HIS A 185 -0.02 -0.12 21.96
N SER A 186 -1.14 -0.78 21.63
CA SER A 186 -1.67 -0.84 20.28
C SER A 186 -3.01 -0.13 20.18
N GLU A 187 -3.23 0.57 19.07
CA GLU A 187 -4.45 1.33 18.80
C GLU A 187 -4.91 1.15 17.35
N LYS A 188 -6.21 1.30 17.11
CA LYS A 188 -6.81 1.29 15.77
C LYS A 188 -6.71 2.69 15.14
N LEU A 189 -6.23 2.78 13.90
CA LEU A 189 -5.98 4.05 13.21
C LEU A 189 -7.13 4.53 12.33
N LEU A 190 -7.89 3.61 11.76
CA LEU A 190 -9.05 3.89 10.90
C LEU A 190 -10.30 3.27 11.53
N ASN A 191 -11.41 4.01 11.59
CA ASN A 191 -12.63 3.60 12.31
C ASN A 191 -13.40 2.46 11.60
N ASP A 192 -14.32 1.81 12.33
CA ASP A 192 -15.20 0.74 11.80
C ASP A 192 -16.18 1.21 10.71
N THR A 193 -16.32 2.51 10.46
CA THR A 193 -17.23 3.05 9.45
C THR A 193 -16.85 2.69 8.02
N TYR A 194 -15.69 2.08 7.83
CA TYR A 194 -15.19 1.61 6.55
C TYR A 194 -15.53 0.12 6.38
N GLU A 195 -16.82 -0.21 6.38
CA GLU A 195 -17.32 -1.60 6.34
C GLU A 195 -16.94 -2.37 5.05
N GLU A 196 -16.25 -1.74 4.09
CA GLU A 196 -15.93 -2.33 2.79
C GLU A 196 -14.49 -2.09 2.31
N ILE A 197 -13.56 -1.58 3.15
CA ILE A 197 -12.17 -1.46 2.67
C ILE A 197 -11.53 -2.85 2.63
N SER A 198 -11.14 -3.29 1.44
CA SER A 198 -10.23 -4.41 1.27
C SER A 198 -8.82 -3.87 1.12
N PHE A 199 -8.10 -3.74 2.23
CA PHE A 199 -6.69 -3.33 2.19
C PHE A 199 -5.87 -4.46 1.55
N TYR A 200 -5.45 -4.25 0.31
CA TYR A 200 -4.45 -5.09 -0.33
C TYR A 200 -3.03 -4.59 -0.10
N GLU A 201 -2.86 -3.27 0.03
CA GLU A 201 -1.57 -2.64 0.34
C GLU A 201 -1.77 -1.28 1.00
N PHE A 202 -0.81 -0.91 1.85
CA PHE A 202 -0.72 0.42 2.43
C PHE A 202 0.73 0.80 2.70
N GLU A 203 0.98 2.11 2.83
CA GLU A 203 2.27 2.64 3.25
C GLU A 203 2.11 3.94 4.03
N ILE A 204 3.02 4.16 4.97
CA ILE A 204 3.08 5.36 5.81
C ILE A 204 4.10 6.33 5.24
N SER A 205 3.75 7.62 5.18
CA SER A 205 4.66 8.64 4.64
C SER A 205 5.95 8.71 5.44
N PRO A 206 7.06 9.19 4.83
CA PRO A 206 8.34 9.31 5.53
C PRO A 206 8.26 10.11 6.84
N ASP A 207 7.42 11.13 6.89
CA ASP A 207 7.17 11.94 8.09
C ASP A 207 6.14 11.35 9.06
N SER A 208 5.61 10.16 8.77
CA SER A 208 4.61 9.43 9.56
C SER A 208 3.28 10.16 9.81
N ASN A 209 2.96 11.18 8.99
CA ASN A 209 1.72 11.95 9.11
C ASN A 209 0.60 11.46 8.20
N LEU A 210 0.95 10.79 7.09
CA LEU A 210 -0.01 10.35 6.09
C LEU A 210 0.04 8.82 5.95
N LEU A 211 -1.13 8.26 5.67
CA LEU A 211 -1.31 6.89 5.22
C LEU A 211 -1.77 6.94 3.76
N ALA A 212 -1.13 6.19 2.88
CA ALA A 212 -1.64 5.92 1.56
C ALA A 212 -2.04 4.45 1.44
N TYR A 213 -3.17 4.17 0.80
CA TYR A 213 -3.59 2.82 0.48
C TYR A 213 -4.41 2.77 -0.81
N ALA A 214 -4.49 1.56 -1.36
CA ALA A 214 -5.36 1.23 -2.47
C ALA A 214 -6.43 0.24 -1.99
N ASP A 215 -7.66 0.46 -2.42
CA ASP A 215 -8.76 -0.47 -2.17
C ASP A 215 -8.89 -1.43 -3.36
N GLY A 216 -8.95 -2.73 -3.09
CA GLY A 216 -9.15 -3.72 -4.14
C GLY A 216 -10.55 -3.72 -4.75
N VAL A 217 -11.54 -3.13 -4.09
CA VAL A 217 -12.89 -2.94 -4.67
C VAL A 217 -12.90 -1.77 -5.66
N HIS A 218 -12.09 -0.74 -5.40
CA HIS A 218 -12.04 0.48 -6.18
C HIS A 218 -10.61 0.73 -6.73
N PRO A 219 -10.10 -0.10 -7.65
CA PRO A 219 -8.70 -0.03 -8.08
C PRO A 219 -8.35 1.28 -8.81
N LYS A 220 -9.35 2.06 -9.26
CA LYS A 220 -9.15 3.40 -9.84
C LYS A 220 -8.81 4.49 -8.81
N LYS A 221 -8.89 4.21 -7.50
CA LYS A 221 -8.75 5.21 -6.45
C LYS A 221 -7.56 4.90 -5.55
N VAL A 222 -6.83 5.96 -5.22
CA VAL A 222 -5.84 5.95 -4.15
C VAL A 222 -6.35 6.84 -3.03
N PHE A 223 -6.29 6.34 -1.81
CA PHE A 223 -6.76 7.02 -0.63
C PHE A 223 -5.55 7.51 0.16
N VAL A 224 -5.59 8.79 0.56
CA VAL A 224 -4.56 9.41 1.40
C VAL A 224 -5.23 9.96 2.66
N VAL A 225 -4.88 9.40 3.81
CA VAL A 225 -5.45 9.77 5.11
C VAL A 225 -4.43 10.54 5.93
N ASP A 226 -4.81 11.71 6.41
CA ASP A 226 -4.07 12.41 7.46
C ASP A 226 -4.31 11.71 8.80
N LEU A 227 -3.26 11.12 9.37
CA LEU A 227 -3.36 10.25 10.54
C LEU A 227 -3.76 10.98 11.82
N LYS A 228 -3.55 12.30 11.88
CA LYS A 228 -3.87 13.14 13.04
C LYS A 228 -5.33 13.61 13.02
N SER A 229 -5.76 14.17 11.91
CA SER A 229 -7.11 14.69 11.71
C SER A 229 -8.11 13.62 11.28
N LYS A 230 -7.63 12.46 10.84
CA LYS A 230 -8.41 11.37 10.24
C LYS A 230 -9.15 11.80 8.97
N LYS A 231 -8.73 12.90 8.35
CA LYS A 231 -9.30 13.36 7.09
C LYS A 231 -8.73 12.54 5.94
N GLU A 232 -9.62 11.97 5.15
CA GLU A 232 -9.31 11.24 3.94
C GLU A 232 -9.44 12.13 2.70
N ASN A 233 -8.48 12.01 1.79
CA ASN A 233 -8.53 12.55 0.45
C ASN A 233 -8.49 11.39 -0.55
N ILE A 234 -9.39 11.42 -1.52
CA ILE A 234 -9.48 10.41 -2.57
C ILE A 234 -8.89 11.00 -3.84
N ILE A 235 -7.99 10.26 -4.48
CA ILE A 235 -7.34 10.65 -5.73
C ILE A 235 -7.74 9.65 -6.80
N ASP A 236 -8.43 10.14 -7.83
CA ASP A 236 -8.80 9.35 -8.99
C ASP A 236 -7.61 9.18 -9.95
N LEU A 237 -7.33 7.95 -10.32
CA LEU A 237 -6.34 7.63 -11.33
C LEU A 237 -6.87 7.93 -12.74
N ALA A 238 -5.97 8.36 -13.63
CA ALA A 238 -6.30 8.72 -15.00
C ALA A 238 -6.81 7.53 -15.84
N PHE A 239 -6.50 6.31 -15.39
CA PHE A 239 -6.98 5.06 -15.96
C PHE A 239 -7.41 4.11 -14.84
N GLU A 240 -8.16 3.08 -15.19
CA GLU A 240 -8.72 2.11 -14.25
C GLU A 240 -7.87 0.83 -14.29
N PRO A 241 -6.91 0.66 -13.36
CA PRO A 241 -6.15 -0.59 -13.30
C PRO A 241 -7.08 -1.73 -12.86
N ASP A 242 -6.72 -2.96 -13.23
CA ASP A 242 -7.37 -4.16 -12.70
C ASP A 242 -7.10 -4.30 -11.20
N PHE A 243 -5.90 -3.91 -10.75
CA PHE A 243 -5.48 -3.92 -9.35
C PHE A 243 -4.23 -3.06 -9.13
N ILE A 244 -4.03 -2.62 -7.88
CA ILE A 244 -2.79 -1.97 -7.42
C ILE A 244 -2.09 -2.94 -6.47
N THR A 245 -0.87 -3.33 -6.81
CA THR A 245 -0.09 -4.32 -6.03
C THR A 245 0.86 -3.72 -5.01
N HIS A 246 1.26 -2.46 -5.19
CA HIS A 246 2.15 -1.76 -4.27
C HIS A 246 1.80 -0.28 -4.27
N VAL A 247 1.76 0.28 -3.06
CA VAL A 247 1.70 1.72 -2.80
C VAL A 247 2.93 2.03 -1.98
N ILE A 248 3.83 2.88 -2.48
CA ILE A 248 5.08 3.21 -1.77
C ILE A 248 5.33 4.71 -1.84
N TRP A 249 5.70 5.31 -0.72
CA TRP A 249 6.09 6.72 -0.70
C TRP A 249 7.51 6.90 -1.24
N GLN A 250 7.66 7.71 -2.29
CA GLN A 250 8.96 8.21 -2.72
C GLN A 250 9.44 9.33 -1.78
N ASP A 251 8.54 10.28 -1.50
CA ASP A 251 8.75 11.41 -0.59
C ASP A 251 7.40 11.78 0.07
N ASN A 252 7.30 12.92 0.76
CA ASN A 252 6.04 13.34 1.43
C ASN A 252 4.97 13.90 0.48
N ALA A 253 5.24 13.97 -0.83
CA ALA A 253 4.36 14.51 -1.86
C ALA A 253 4.08 13.53 -3.01
N HIS A 254 4.89 12.47 -3.16
CA HIS A 254 4.82 11.55 -4.27
C HIS A 254 4.70 10.09 -3.81
N LEU A 255 3.79 9.38 -4.47
CA LEU A 255 3.62 7.93 -4.37
C LEU A 255 4.12 7.27 -5.64
N LEU A 256 4.74 6.11 -5.49
CA LEU A 256 4.97 5.13 -6.55
C LEU A 256 3.91 4.05 -6.44
N LEU A 257 3.20 3.83 -7.54
CA LEU A 257 2.13 2.84 -7.63
C LEU A 257 2.53 1.81 -8.66
N ASN A 258 2.50 0.54 -8.24
CA ASN A 258 2.71 -0.59 -9.14
C ASN A 258 1.38 -1.26 -9.43
N MET A 259 0.95 -1.20 -10.69
CA MET A 259 -0.41 -1.49 -11.07
C MET A 259 -0.49 -2.52 -12.17
N GLY A 260 -1.53 -3.33 -12.13
CA GLY A 260 -1.91 -4.22 -13.20
C GLY A 260 -3.02 -3.67 -14.06
N TYR A 261 -2.87 -3.70 -15.39
CA TYR A 261 -3.91 -3.31 -16.33
C TYR A 261 -3.90 -4.16 -17.60
N ARG A 262 -4.94 -4.96 -17.85
CA ARG A 262 -5.17 -5.71 -19.10
C ARG A 262 -3.92 -6.45 -19.62
N GLN A 263 -3.22 -7.12 -18.70
CA GLN A 263 -1.93 -7.83 -18.90
C GLN A 263 -0.68 -6.94 -18.88
N SER A 264 -0.79 -5.63 -19.07
CA SER A 264 0.29 -4.66 -18.85
C SER A 264 0.52 -4.39 -17.37
N ARG A 265 1.77 -4.04 -17.04
CA ARG A 265 2.19 -3.64 -15.69
C ARG A 265 2.85 -2.28 -15.77
N LEU A 266 2.39 -1.38 -14.90
CA LEU A 266 2.75 0.04 -14.91
C LEU A 266 3.33 0.40 -13.56
N ILE A 267 4.47 1.09 -13.58
CA ILE A 267 4.93 1.85 -12.43
C ILE A 267 4.67 3.32 -12.74
N ILE A 268 3.83 3.95 -11.94
CA ILE A 268 3.53 5.38 -12.06
C ILE A 268 3.96 6.13 -10.80
N GLN A 269 4.34 7.39 -10.99
CA GLN A 269 4.46 8.37 -9.93
C GLN A 269 3.15 9.17 -9.85
N LEU A 270 2.63 9.36 -8.65
CA LEU A 270 1.45 10.14 -8.36
C LEU A 270 1.79 11.27 -7.39
N ASN A 271 1.55 12.52 -7.77
CA ASN A 271 1.61 13.65 -6.85
C ASN A 271 0.31 13.72 -6.04
N ILE A 272 0.40 13.57 -4.72
CA ILE A 272 -0.80 13.48 -3.86
C ILE A 272 -1.56 14.81 -3.73
N LYS A 273 -0.90 15.94 -4.02
CA LYS A 273 -1.49 17.28 -3.86
C LYS A 273 -2.18 17.74 -5.13
N THR A 274 -1.57 17.50 -6.28
CA THR A 274 -2.07 17.95 -7.58
C THR A 274 -2.89 16.87 -8.29
N GLY A 275 -2.72 15.60 -7.92
CA GLY A 275 -3.29 14.46 -8.65
C GLY A 275 -2.58 14.17 -9.98
N GLU A 276 -1.51 14.90 -10.29
CA GLU A 276 -0.70 14.69 -11.50
C GLU A 276 -0.04 13.31 -11.46
N GLN A 277 -0.07 12.65 -12.61
CA GLN A 277 0.40 11.27 -12.78
C GLN A 277 1.44 11.22 -13.88
N ARG A 278 2.51 10.47 -13.63
CA ARG A 278 3.59 10.25 -14.60
C ARG A 278 3.90 8.77 -14.67
N THR A 279 3.86 8.19 -15.86
CA THR A 279 4.35 6.83 -16.09
C THR A 279 5.87 6.81 -16.05
N ILE A 280 6.44 5.97 -15.19
CA ILE A 280 7.89 5.70 -15.10
C ILE A 280 8.23 4.52 -16.00
N ILE A 281 7.49 3.41 -15.84
CA ILE A 281 7.62 2.21 -16.66
C ILE A 281 6.25 1.81 -17.18
N SER A 282 6.22 1.45 -18.47
CA SER A 282 5.12 0.75 -19.11
C SER A 282 5.68 -0.45 -19.85
N ASP A 283 5.35 -1.64 -19.38
CA ASP A 283 5.79 -2.89 -19.98
C ASP A 283 4.66 -3.92 -19.93
N ASP A 284 4.41 -4.53 -21.09
CA ASP A 284 3.32 -5.47 -21.28
C ASP A 284 3.70 -6.91 -20.92
N THR A 285 4.97 -7.14 -20.60
CA THR A 285 5.54 -8.49 -20.53
C THR A 285 6.09 -8.88 -19.17
N ASN A 286 6.37 -7.96 -18.25
CA ASN A 286 7.03 -8.30 -16.99
C ASN A 286 6.25 -7.87 -15.76
N PHE A 287 6.39 -8.65 -14.70
CA PHE A 287 5.87 -8.26 -13.40
C PHE A 287 6.97 -7.60 -12.61
N TYR A 288 6.70 -6.41 -12.11
CA TYR A 288 7.59 -5.71 -11.22
C TYR A 288 7.08 -5.88 -9.79
N ILE A 289 7.96 -6.09 -8.83
CA ILE A 289 7.67 -6.03 -7.40
C ILE A 289 8.65 -5.03 -6.83
N ILE A 290 8.16 -3.86 -6.44
CA ILE A 290 9.01 -2.86 -5.82
C ILE A 290 9.41 -3.39 -4.45
N LYS A 291 10.71 -3.61 -4.27
CA LYS A 291 11.26 -4.17 -3.04
C LYS A 291 11.64 -3.07 -2.06
N ASP A 292 12.25 -2.01 -2.58
CA ASP A 292 12.69 -0.88 -1.78
C ASP A 292 12.90 0.37 -2.64
N ILE A 293 13.03 1.52 -1.97
CA ILE A 293 13.50 2.77 -2.54
C ILE A 293 14.90 3.01 -1.98
N VAL A 294 15.90 2.88 -2.85
CA VAL A 294 17.32 2.96 -2.45
C VAL A 294 17.68 4.41 -2.11
N ASP A 295 17.17 5.33 -2.92
CA ASP A 295 17.24 6.78 -2.70
C ASP A 295 16.05 7.46 -3.40
N GLU A 296 15.98 8.80 -3.34
CA GLU A 296 14.87 9.58 -3.90
C GLU A 296 14.63 9.37 -5.42
N LYS A 297 15.59 8.77 -6.13
CA LYS A 297 15.57 8.59 -7.58
C LYS A 297 15.65 7.14 -8.02
N ILE A 298 16.07 6.23 -7.17
CA ILE A 298 16.33 4.84 -7.54
C ILE A 298 15.41 3.90 -6.76
N ILE A 299 14.61 3.13 -7.51
CA ILE A 299 13.86 2.01 -6.93
C ILE A 299 14.57 0.69 -7.21
N PHE A 300 14.59 -0.17 -6.19
CA PHE A 300 15.04 -1.55 -6.28
C PHE A 300 13.84 -2.46 -6.53
N VAL A 301 13.88 -3.20 -7.63
CA VAL A 301 12.73 -3.97 -8.10
C VAL A 301 13.12 -5.40 -8.38
N ASN A 302 12.26 -6.33 -7.95
CA ASN A 302 12.29 -7.70 -8.41
C ASN A 302 11.37 -7.84 -9.62
N ARG A 303 11.95 -8.06 -10.79
CA ARG A 303 11.28 -8.32 -12.05
C ARG A 303 11.06 -9.82 -12.21
N LEU A 304 9.81 -10.26 -12.19
CA LEU A 304 9.45 -11.65 -12.47
C LEU A 304 9.28 -11.81 -13.99
N ILE A 305 10.02 -12.77 -14.56
CA ILE A 305 9.98 -13.07 -15.99
C ILE A 305 8.92 -14.16 -16.23
N PRO A 306 7.80 -13.87 -16.90
CA PRO A 306 6.82 -14.90 -17.19
C PRO A 306 7.36 -15.93 -18.17
N SER A 307 6.97 -17.17 -17.95
CA SER A 307 7.11 -18.26 -18.89
C SER A 307 5.91 -18.29 -19.84
N TRP A 308 6.12 -18.88 -21.00
CA TRP A 308 5.06 -19.17 -21.97
C TRP A 308 3.94 -20.08 -21.43
N LYS A 309 4.12 -20.73 -20.26
CA LYS A 309 3.12 -21.58 -19.60
C LYS A 309 2.34 -20.88 -18.47
N GLY A 310 2.52 -19.57 -18.27
CA GLY A 310 1.86 -18.83 -17.20
C GLY A 310 2.49 -19.02 -15.80
N SER A 311 3.59 -19.77 -15.68
CA SER A 311 4.47 -19.73 -14.49
C SER A 311 5.58 -18.70 -14.67
N PHE A 312 6.34 -18.35 -13.63
CA PHE A 312 7.53 -17.49 -13.74
C PHE A 312 8.80 -18.35 -13.96
N THR A 313 9.68 -17.96 -14.89
CA THR A 313 10.93 -18.69 -15.19
C THR A 313 12.11 -18.22 -14.35
N GLY A 314 12.02 -17.04 -13.77
CA GLY A 314 13.11 -16.44 -13.01
C GLY A 314 12.74 -15.08 -12.45
N ASN A 315 13.61 -14.61 -11.56
CA ASN A 315 13.53 -13.32 -10.90
C ASN A 315 14.82 -12.57 -11.24
N GLU A 316 14.69 -11.36 -11.75
CA GLU A 316 15.81 -10.44 -11.96
C GLU A 316 15.69 -9.29 -10.98
N TYR A 317 16.83 -8.93 -10.38
CA TYR A 317 16.89 -7.72 -9.58
C TYR A 317 17.42 -6.58 -10.44
N ILE A 318 16.66 -5.49 -10.48
CA ILE A 318 16.97 -4.32 -11.29
C ILE A 318 16.88 -3.06 -10.44
N TYR A 319 17.61 -2.03 -10.87
CA TYR A 319 17.38 -0.66 -10.44
C TYR A 319 16.65 0.10 -11.54
N ILE A 320 15.74 0.98 -11.15
CA ILE A 320 15.05 1.88 -12.07
C ILE A 320 15.24 3.29 -11.58
N ASP A 321 15.74 4.16 -12.46
CA ASP A 321 15.78 5.60 -12.23
C ASP A 321 14.38 6.19 -12.47
N ILE A 322 13.81 6.81 -11.44
CA ILE A 322 12.45 7.37 -11.43
C ILE A 322 12.33 8.55 -12.40
N ASP A 323 13.39 9.34 -12.54
CA ASP A 323 13.39 10.57 -13.33
C ASP A 323 13.46 10.30 -14.84
N SER A 324 14.08 9.20 -15.25
CA SER A 324 14.30 8.86 -16.66
C SER A 324 13.51 7.61 -17.10
N GLY A 325 13.16 6.73 -16.16
CA GLY A 325 12.66 5.38 -16.43
C GLY A 325 13.75 4.41 -16.87
N GLU A 326 15.03 4.79 -16.80
CA GLU A 326 16.15 3.94 -17.21
C GLU A 326 16.28 2.72 -16.29
N VAL A 327 16.42 1.53 -16.89
CA VAL A 327 16.55 0.26 -16.18
C VAL A 327 18.01 -0.17 -16.16
N THR A 328 18.57 -0.34 -14.97
CA THR A 328 19.90 -0.92 -14.77
C THR A 328 19.79 -2.34 -14.23
N TYR A 329 20.34 -3.30 -14.98
CA TYR A 329 20.34 -4.71 -14.59
C TYR A 329 21.47 -5.01 -13.60
N ILE A 330 21.14 -5.68 -12.50
CA ILE A 330 22.14 -6.19 -11.56
C ILE A 330 22.61 -7.54 -12.10
N PRO A 331 23.92 -7.73 -12.35
CA PRO A 331 24.43 -9.02 -12.78
C PRO A 331 24.08 -10.08 -11.73
N THR A 332 23.22 -11.04 -12.10
CA THR A 332 23.01 -12.21 -11.25
C THR A 332 24.29 -13.02 -11.28
N ILE A 333 25.08 -12.98 -10.20
CA ILE A 333 26.18 -13.91 -10.02
C ILE A 333 25.52 -15.27 -9.75
N ILE A 334 25.31 -16.05 -10.81
CA ILE A 334 24.94 -17.45 -10.68
C ILE A 334 26.21 -18.14 -10.18
N PRO A 335 26.24 -18.72 -8.97
CA PRO A 335 27.38 -19.51 -8.54
C PRO A 335 27.58 -20.64 -9.56
N GLU A 336 28.78 -20.75 -10.14
CA GLU A 336 29.13 -21.91 -10.96
C GLU A 336 28.88 -23.17 -10.13
N GLN A 337 28.04 -24.07 -10.65
CA GLN A 337 27.72 -25.34 -10.00
C GLN A 337 28.85 -26.36 -10.17
#